data_AF-A0AAF0UID0-F1
#
_entry.id   AF-A0AAF0UID0-F1
#
_cell.length_a   1.000
_cell.length_b   1.000
_cell.length_c   1.000
_cell.angle_alpha   90.00
_cell.angle_beta   90.00
_cell.angle_gamma   90.00
#
_symmetry.space_group_name_H-M   'P 1'
#
loop_
_entity.id
_entity.type
_entity.pdbx_description
1 polymer ?
#
loop_
_entity_poly.entity_id
_entity_poly.type
_entity_poly.pdbx_seq_one_letter_code
_entity_poly.pdbx_strand_id
1 'polypeptide(L)'
;MPRKIAEAIQSWEEAVMQSKSREKWRIAPASIWWAIWKERNFRCFNSIETSMQKVNLNCLLLLCFWCNQLYFNDTISRIDVLDSI
;
A
#
# COMPACT_ATOMS: atom_id res chain seq x y z
N MET A 1 18.88 -11.08 -3.96
CA MET A 1 18.25 -10.03 -3.13
C MET A 1 18.70 -8.67 -3.63
N PRO A 2 17.78 -7.70 -3.79
CA PRO A 2 18.13 -6.34 -4.21
C PRO A 2 19.05 -5.67 -3.19
N ARG A 3 20.04 -4.91 -3.65
CA ARG A 3 20.98 -4.14 -2.81
C ARG A 3 20.62 -2.67 -2.69
N LYS A 4 19.86 -2.15 -3.66
CA LYS A 4 19.38 -0.76 -3.69
C LYS A 4 17.86 -0.70 -3.66
N ILE A 5 17.31 0.40 -3.15
CA ILE A 5 15.86 0.65 -3.15
C ILE A 5 15.31 0.59 -4.58
N ALA A 6 16.02 1.17 -5.55
CA ALA A 6 15.63 1.11 -6.95
C ALA A 6 15.52 -0.32 -7.49
N GLU A 7 16.47 -1.19 -7.13
CA GLU A 7 16.44 -2.62 -7.52
C GLU A 7 15.28 -3.36 -6.84
N ALA A 8 14.94 -3.01 -5.60
CA ALA A 8 13.81 -3.57 -4.88
C ALA A 8 12.47 -3.16 -5.51
N ILE A 9 12.33 -1.88 -5.88
CA ILE A 9 11.15 -1.37 -6.59
C ILE A 9 11.02 -2.00 -7.97
N GLN A 10 12.13 -2.09 -8.73
CA GLN A 10 12.15 -2.74 -10.03
C GLN A 10 11.70 -4.20 -9.96
N SER A 11 12.28 -4.97 -9.04
CA SER A 11 11.89 -6.37 -8.81
C SER A 11 10.43 -6.51 -8.36
N TRP A 12 9.93 -5.55 -7.58
CA TRP A 12 8.52 -5.52 -7.19
C TRP A 12 7.61 -5.28 -8.39
N GLU A 13 7.89 -4.27 -9.21
CA GLU A 13 7.12 -3.96 -10.42
C GLU A 13 7.07 -5.16 -11.37
N GLU A 14 8.21 -5.84 -11.60
CA GLU A 14 8.26 -7.05 -12.44
C GLU A 14 7.35 -8.17 -11.92
N ALA A 15 7.30 -8.38 -10.60
CA ALA A 15 6.40 -9.36 -9.98
C ALA A 15 4.93 -8.91 -10.07
N VAL A 16 4.66 -7.62 -9.85
CA VAL A 16 3.34 -7.00 -9.96
C VAL A 16 2.79 -7.11 -11.38
N MET A 17 3.65 -7.00 -12.40
CA MET A 17 3.25 -7.11 -13.79
C MET A 17 2.63 -8.46 -14.13
N GLN A 18 3.03 -9.52 -13.43
CA GLN A 18 2.56 -10.90 -13.63
C GLN A 18 1.32 -11.23 -12.77
N SER A 19 0.90 -10.32 -11.89
CA SER A 19 -0.21 -10.54 -10.95
C SER A 19 -1.58 -10.17 -11.53
N LYS A 20 -2.57 -11.03 -11.30
CA LYS A 20 -3.99 -10.76 -11.61
C LYS A 20 -4.57 -9.59 -10.82
N SER A 21 -3.96 -9.22 -9.69
CA SER A 21 -4.40 -8.12 -8.83
C SER A 21 -3.40 -6.96 -8.85
N ARG A 22 -2.91 -6.60 -10.04
CA ARG A 22 -1.86 -5.59 -10.25
C ARG A 22 -2.10 -4.31 -9.44
N GLU A 23 -3.28 -3.70 -9.56
CA GLU A 23 -3.59 -2.42 -8.91
C GLU A 23 -3.47 -2.48 -7.38
N LYS A 24 -3.81 -3.61 -6.76
CA LYS A 24 -3.64 -3.80 -5.31
C LYS A 24 -2.17 -3.85 -4.92
N TRP A 25 -1.37 -4.59 -5.68
CA TRP A 25 0.04 -4.78 -5.36
C TRP A 25 0.88 -3.52 -5.64
N ARG A 26 0.43 -2.62 -6.51
CA ARG A 26 1.04 -1.30 -6.70
C ARG A 26 0.94 -0.41 -5.45
N ILE A 27 -0.04 -0.64 -4.58
CA ILE A 27 -0.22 0.14 -3.34
C ILE A 27 0.72 -0.31 -2.21
N ALA A 28 1.19 -1.56 -2.23
CA ALA A 28 1.94 -2.10 -1.11
C ALA A 28 3.23 -1.35 -0.78
N PRO A 29 4.08 -0.94 -1.76
CA PRO A 29 5.27 -0.14 -1.47
C PRO A 29 4.95 1.19 -0.77
N ALA A 30 3.89 1.87 -1.22
CA ALA A 30 3.43 3.11 -0.58
C ALA A 30 2.93 2.87 0.85
N SER A 31 2.24 1.75 1.08
CA SER A 31 1.77 1.38 2.43
C SER A 31 2.93 1.10 3.39
N ILE A 32 3.96 0.38 2.92
CA ILE A 32 5.19 0.12 3.68
C ILE A 32 5.91 1.43 4.00
N TRP A 33 6.12 2.27 2.99
CA TRP A 33 6.81 3.54 3.15
C TRP A 33 6.10 4.45 4.16
N TRP A 34 4.77 4.56 4.05
CA TRP A 34 3.98 5.37 4.96
C TRP A 34 4.01 4.85 6.40
N ALA A 35 3.91 3.53 6.61
CA ALA A 35 3.98 2.94 7.93
C ALA A 35 5.34 3.22 8.61
N ILE A 36 6.44 3.06 7.88
CA ILE A 36 7.80 3.35 8.36
C ILE A 36 7.96 4.84 8.64
N TRP A 37 7.53 5.71 7.71
CA TRP A 37 7.61 7.16 7.89
C TRP A 37 6.84 7.62 9.14
N LYS A 38 5.65 7.09 9.35
CA LYS A 38 4.83 7.41 10.53
C LYS A 38 5.49 6.98 11.83
N GLU A 39 6.05 5.77 11.89
CA GLU A 39 6.80 5.31 13.07
C GLU A 39 8.01 6.20 13.35
N ARG A 40 8.82 6.49 12.32
CA ARG A 40 10.02 7.31 12.47
C ARG A 40 9.70 8.70 13.00
N ASN A 41 8.64 9.32 12.49
CA ASN A 41 8.20 10.62 12.97
C ASN A 41 7.70 10.56 14.41
N PHE A 42 6.93 9.52 14.77
CA PHE A 42 6.45 9.36 16.14
C PHE A 42 7.62 9.19 17.13
N ARG A 43 8.65 8.45 16.72
CA ARG A 43 9.89 8.32 17.50
C ARG A 43 10.64 9.65 17.60
N CYS A 44 10.82 10.38 16.50
CA CYS A 44 11.57 11.64 16.47
C CYS A 44 10.87 12.78 17.21
N PHE A 45 9.56 12.94 17.05
CA PHE A 45 8.81 14.11 17.55
C PHE A 45 8.08 13.85 18.86
N ASN A 46 7.77 12.59 19.17
CA ASN A 46 7.02 12.23 20.39
C ASN A 46 7.82 11.32 21.33
N SER A 47 9.01 10.86 20.92
CA SER A 47 9.84 9.89 21.68
C SER A 47 9.09 8.60 22.02
N ILE A 48 8.07 8.26 21.23
CA ILE A 48 7.31 7.02 21.42
C ILE A 48 7.74 6.00 20.38
N GLU A 49 8.27 4.89 20.88
CA GLU A 49 8.62 3.72 20.07
C GLU A 49 7.40 2.81 19.92
N THR A 50 7.21 2.31 18.70
CA THR A 50 6.16 1.34 18.38
C THR A 50 6.80 -0.01 18.11
N SER A 51 6.22 -1.09 18.64
CA SER A 51 6.70 -2.44 18.38
C SER A 51 6.63 -2.78 16.89
N MET A 52 7.58 -3.57 16.40
CA MET A 52 7.62 -3.99 14.99
C MET A 52 6.32 -4.67 14.55
N GLN A 53 5.70 -5.46 15.43
CA GLN A 53 4.41 -6.11 15.18
C GLN A 53 3.31 -5.08 14.92
N LYS A 54 3.28 -3.97 15.66
CA LYS A 54 2.29 -2.90 15.48
C LYS A 54 2.56 -2.09 14.22
N VAL A 55 3.83 -1.88 13.83
CA VAL A 55 4.18 -1.27 12.54
C VAL A 55 3.70 -2.15 11.39
N ASN A 56 3.96 -3.46 11.45
CA ASN A 56 3.49 -4.43 10.46
C ASN A 56 1.96 -4.45 10.35
N LEU A 57 1.26 -4.48 11.48
CA LEU A 57 -0.20 -4.41 11.50
C LEU A 57 -0.71 -3.12 10.86
N ASN A 58 -0.13 -1.96 11.20
CA ASN A 58 -0.51 -0.68 10.61
C ASN A 58 -0.28 -0.66 9.09
N CYS A 59 0.81 -1.26 8.61
CA CYS A 59 1.08 -1.40 7.18
C CYS A 59 0.01 -2.25 6.47
N LEU A 60 -0.37 -3.39 7.06
CA LEU A 60 -1.41 -4.27 6.51
C LEU A 60 -2.78 -3.59 6.51
N LEU A 61 -3.16 -2.94 7.61
CA LEU A 61 -4.42 -2.20 7.71
C LEU A 61 -4.50 -1.08 6.67
N LEU A 62 -3.40 -0.36 6.45
CA LEU A 62 -3.32 0.68 5.44
C LEU A 62 -3.46 0.11 4.02
N LEU A 63 -2.79 -1.01 3.73
CA LEU A 63 -2.94 -1.69 2.44
C LEU A 63 -4.39 -2.15 2.23
N CYS A 64 -5.02 -2.76 3.23
CA CYS A 64 -6.42 -3.19 3.16
C CYS A 64 -7.36 -2.00 2.93
N PHE A 65 -7.16 -0.89 3.64
CA PHE A 65 -7.95 0.33 3.48
C PHE A 65 -7.92 0.83 2.03
N TRP A 66 -6.72 1.01 1.46
CA TRP A 66 -6.59 1.50 0.09
C TRP A 66 -7.09 0.50 -0.96
N CYS A 67 -6.88 -0.80 -0.74
CA CYS A 67 -7.47 -1.82 -1.61
C CYS A 67 -9.00 -1.75 -1.62
N ASN A 68 -9.64 -1.59 -0.46
CA ASN A 68 -11.09 -1.46 -0.36
C ASN A 68 -11.60 -0.18 -1.02
N GLN A 69 -10.85 0.92 -0.91
CA GLN A 69 -11.22 2.17 -1.56
C GLN A 69 -11.13 2.08 -3.09
N LEU A 70 -10.15 1.36 -3.63
CA LEU A 70 -10.12 1.04 -5.07
C LEU A 70 -11.36 0.26 -5.51
N TYR A 71 -11.77 -0.75 -4.74
CA TYR A 71 -12.98 -1.53 -5.03
C TYR A 71 -14.25 -0.70 -5.04
N PHE A 72 -14.38 0.20 -4.07
CA PHE A 72 -15.53 1.10 -4.00
C PHE A 72 -15.60 2.01 -5.23
N ASN A 73 -14.46 2.59 -5.62
CA ASN A 73 -14.38 3.44 -6.81
C ASN A 73 -14.68 2.67 -8.11
N ASP A 74 -14.20 1.44 -8.25
CA ASP A 74 -14.51 0.56 -9.40
C ASP A 74 -16.01 0.20 -9.45
N THR A 75 -16.64 0.02 -8.28
CA THR A 75 -18.07 -0.29 -8.23
C THR A 75 -18.92 0.91 -8.63
N ILE A 76 -18.58 2.11 -8.13
CA ILE A 76 -19.28 3.35 -8.50
C ILE A 76 -19.17 3.62 -10.00
N SER A 77 -17.96 3.54 -10.56
CA SER A 77 -17.77 3.82 -11.99
C SER A 77 -18.57 2.86 -12.88
N ARG A 78 -18.74 1.60 -12.46
CA ARG A 78 -19.57 0.62 -13.18
C ARG A 78 -21.07 0.93 -13.05
N ILE A 79 -21.53 1.44 -11.91
CA ILE A 79 -22.91 1.88 -11.72
C ILE A 79 -23.20 3.11 -12.58
N ASP A 80 -22.31 4.11 -12.58
CA ASP A 80 -22.46 5.33 -13.39
C ASP A 80 -22.57 5.01 -14.89
N VAL A 81 -21.83 4.00 -15.38
CA VAL A 81 -21.94 3.51 -16.76
C VAL A 81 -23.28 2.82 -17.04
N LEU A 82 -23.85 2.10 -16.07
CA LEU A 82 -25.16 1.46 -16.24
C LEU A 82 -26.30 2.48 -16.22
N ASP A 83 -26.21 3.52 -15.38
CA ASP A 83 -27.22 4.58 -15.27
C ASP A 83 -27.21 5.55 -16.47
N SER A 84 -26.23 5.44 -17.38
CA SER A 84 -26.10 6.28 -18.57
C SER A 84 -26.60 5.61 -19.87
N ILE A 85 -27.19 4.42 -19.79
CA ILE A 85 -27.81 3.65 -20.90
C ILE A 85 -29.34 3.73 -20.80
#